data_AF-A0A350JMD0-F1
#
_entry.id   AF-A0A350JMD0-F1
#
_cell.length_a   1.000
_cell.length_b   1.000
_cell.length_c   1.000
_cell.angle_alpha   90.00
_cell.angle_beta   90.00
_cell.angle_gamma   90.00
#
_symmetry.space_group_name_H-M   'P 1'
#
loop_
_entity.id
_entity.type
_entity.pdbx_description
1 polymer ?
#
loop_
_entity_poly.entity_id
_entity_poly.type
_entity_poly.pdbx_seq_one_letter_code
_entity_poly.pdbx_strand_id
1 'polypeptide(L)'
;MEFPFEKIGHAEWRAQVDKELKGKPYEDFLVWRSIEGFDMESWQDQLPEMVPTLINSKEPWKAIEYINEQNATEANSKALASLMAGAEGVWFEKIFRGAAAEVAMKSIDQSYAPVFIKHETLLDFFGPTLKDGTQPVSADGDTLLLRGERLRERGATVIQEV
;
A
#
# COMPACT_ATOMS: atom_id res chain seq x y z
N MET A 1 24.32 -25.70 24.12
CA MET A 1 25.17 -25.36 22.98
C MET A 1 25.95 -24.12 23.40
N GLU A 2 27.26 -24.23 23.63
CA GLU A 2 28.11 -23.08 23.91
C GLU A 2 28.39 -22.37 22.59
N PHE A 3 28.10 -21.07 22.53
CA PHE A 3 28.49 -20.26 21.39
C PHE A 3 30.01 -20.01 21.48
N PRO A 4 30.77 -20.21 20.39
CA PRO A 4 32.23 -20.08 20.41
C PRO A 4 32.74 -18.62 20.45
N PHE A 5 31.83 -17.65 20.62
CA PHE A 5 32.14 -16.22 20.62
C PHE A 5 31.42 -15.53 21.77
N GLU A 6 32.07 -14.50 22.32
CA GLU A 6 31.46 -13.61 23.31
C GLU A 6 30.36 -12.79 22.64
N LYS A 7 29.26 -12.56 23.38
CA LYS A 7 28.17 -11.71 22.93
C LYS A 7 28.66 -10.25 22.94
N ILE A 8 28.66 -9.60 21.79
CA ILE A 8 28.88 -8.16 21.69
C ILE A 8 27.56 -7.40 21.90
N GLY A 9 27.62 -6.27 22.60
CA GLY A 9 26.49 -5.37 22.80
C GLY A 9 26.56 -4.13 21.92
N HIS A 10 25.53 -3.29 22.01
CA HIS A 10 25.46 -2.01 21.31
C HIS A 10 26.70 -1.12 21.58
N ALA A 11 27.23 -1.13 22.80
CA ALA A 11 28.37 -0.28 23.19
C ALA A 11 29.67 -0.69 22.47
N GLU A 12 29.99 -1.98 22.44
CA GLU A 12 31.19 -2.49 21.76
C GLU A 12 31.11 -2.26 20.25
N TRP A 13 29.92 -2.48 19.67
CA TRP A 13 29.67 -2.18 18.28
C TRP A 13 29.86 -0.68 17.98
N ARG A 14 29.28 0.20 18.81
CA ARG A 14 29.38 1.65 18.62
C ARG A 14 30.82 2.15 18.70
N ALA A 15 31.61 1.63 19.62
CA ALA A 15 33.03 1.97 19.74
C ALA A 15 33.83 1.60 18.48
N GLN A 16 33.54 0.45 17.87
CA GLN A 16 34.18 0.04 16.61
C GLN A 16 33.76 0.95 15.45
N VAL A 17 32.49 1.33 15.39
CA VAL A 17 31.98 2.28 14.38
C VAL A 17 32.66 3.64 14.48
N ASP A 18 32.77 4.21 15.68
CA ASP A 18 33.40 5.52 15.88
C ASP A 18 34.87 5.53 15.42
N LYS A 19 35.57 4.41 15.61
CA LYS A 19 36.93 4.21 15.09
C LYS A 19 36.97 4.23 13.56
N GLU A 20 36.03 3.55 12.90
CA GLU A 20 35.94 3.49 11.43
C GLU A 20 35.50 4.82 10.81
N LEU A 21 34.71 5.62 11.52
CA LEU A 21 34.29 6.95 11.10
C LEU A 21 35.45 7.97 11.09
N LYS A 22 36.62 7.64 11.66
CA LYS A 22 37.85 8.46 11.64
C LYS A 22 37.60 9.90 12.13
N GLY A 23 36.82 10.04 13.19
CA GLY A 23 36.48 11.33 13.80
C GLY A 23 35.32 12.08 13.14
N LYS A 24 34.63 11.49 12.16
CA LYS A 24 33.35 12.01 11.67
C LYS A 24 32.24 11.74 12.70
N PRO A 25 31.28 12.66 12.90
CA PRO A 25 30.17 12.45 13.82
C PRO A 25 29.29 11.28 13.36
N TYR A 26 28.96 10.36 14.25
CA TYR A 26 28.05 9.26 13.91
C TYR A 26 26.67 9.78 13.50
N GLU A 27 26.19 10.80 14.19
CA GLU A 27 24.84 11.36 14.05
C GLU A 27 24.63 11.95 12.65
N ASP A 28 25.69 12.31 11.95
CA ASP A 28 25.64 12.86 10.59
C ASP A 28 25.71 11.77 9.51
N PHE A 29 26.22 10.58 9.83
CA PHE A 29 26.52 9.52 8.84
C PHE A 29 25.70 8.24 9.02
N LEU A 30 25.26 7.93 10.24
CA LEU A 30 24.63 6.65 10.60
C LEU A 30 23.29 6.79 11.32
N VAL A 31 22.80 8.02 11.48
CA VAL A 31 21.40 8.29 11.81
C VAL A 31 20.70 8.77 10.54
N TRP A 32 19.75 7.98 10.05
CA TRP A 32 18.90 8.41 8.95
C TRP A 32 17.78 9.28 9.49
N ARG A 33 17.64 10.50 8.95
CA ARG A 33 16.58 11.44 9.33
C ARG A 33 15.58 11.52 8.19
N SER A 34 14.35 11.14 8.48
CA SER A 34 13.24 11.21 7.53
C SER A 34 12.76 12.66 7.38
N ILE A 35 12.16 12.99 6.23
CA ILE A 35 11.55 14.31 6.01
C ILE A 35 10.34 14.54 6.93
N GLU A 36 9.76 13.47 7.44
CA GLU A 36 8.64 13.44 8.37
C GLU A 36 9.06 13.64 9.84
N GLY A 37 10.36 13.76 10.12
CA GLY A 37 10.89 14.07 11.45
C GLY A 37 11.20 12.85 12.32
N PHE A 38 11.42 11.68 11.71
CA PHE A 38 11.88 10.49 12.43
C PHE A 38 13.38 10.25 12.24
N ASP A 39 14.05 9.93 13.33
CA ASP A 39 15.44 9.51 13.34
C ASP A 39 15.50 7.99 13.49
N MET A 40 16.22 7.32 12.59
CA MET A 40 16.43 5.88 12.61
C MET A 40 17.93 5.59 12.76
N GLU A 41 18.30 4.94 13.86
CA GLU A 41 19.68 4.53 14.09
C GLU A 41 20.02 3.29 13.26
N SER A 42 21.28 3.21 12.82
CA SER A 42 21.77 2.08 12.02
C SER A 42 21.85 0.73 12.77
N TRP A 43 21.72 0.74 14.10
CA TRP A 43 21.65 -0.48 14.92
C TRP A 43 20.38 -0.46 15.78
N GLN A 44 19.65 -1.57 15.77
CA GLN A 44 18.43 -1.79 16.55
C GLN A 44 18.47 -3.21 17.11
N ASP A 45 18.79 -3.38 18.39
CA ASP A 45 18.83 -4.68 19.07
C ASP A 45 17.72 -4.87 20.10
N GLN A 46 16.83 -3.89 20.21
CA GLN A 46 15.66 -3.92 21.08
C GLN A 46 14.39 -3.74 20.25
N LEU A 47 13.35 -4.47 20.65
CA LEU A 47 12.01 -4.21 20.17
C LEU A 47 11.44 -2.99 20.91
N PRO A 48 10.57 -2.19 20.27
CA PRO A 48 9.85 -1.14 20.96
C PRO A 48 9.02 -1.72 22.11
N GLU A 49 8.81 -0.95 23.19
CA GLU A 49 8.01 -1.37 24.36
C GLU A 49 6.60 -1.80 23.97
N MET A 50 6.05 -1.17 22.93
CA MET A 50 4.78 -1.53 22.33
C MET A 50 5.01 -2.00 20.89
N VAL A 51 4.83 -3.30 20.68
CA VAL A 51 4.76 -3.86 19.33
C VAL A 51 3.30 -3.74 18.86
N PRO A 52 3.03 -3.09 17.71
CA PRO A 52 1.67 -2.99 17.22
C PRO A 52 1.09 -4.38 16.98
N THR A 53 -0.16 -4.58 17.38
CA THR A 53 -0.88 -5.81 17.02
C THR A 53 -1.20 -5.73 15.54
N LEU A 54 -0.46 -6.48 14.73
CA LEU A 54 -0.79 -6.62 13.32
C LEU A 54 -2.13 -7.35 13.22
N ILE A 55 -3.05 -6.81 12.41
CA ILE A 55 -4.28 -7.51 12.06
C ILE A 55 -3.85 -8.67 11.18
N ASN A 56 -3.76 -9.86 11.76
CA ASN A 56 -3.55 -11.08 11.00
C ASN A 56 -4.85 -11.35 10.22
N SER A 57 -4.84 -11.00 8.93
CA SER A 57 -5.88 -11.47 8.02
C SER A 57 -5.85 -12.99 8.03
N LYS A 58 -6.99 -13.61 8.34
CA LYS A 58 -7.15 -15.07 8.22
C LYS A 58 -7.14 -15.52 6.75
N GLU A 59 -7.47 -14.59 5.85
CA GLU A 59 -7.53 -14.83 4.42
C GLU A 59 -6.22 -14.42 3.74
N PRO A 60 -5.75 -15.19 2.74
CA PRO A 60 -4.59 -14.80 1.95
C PRO A 60 -4.87 -13.51 1.16
N TRP A 61 -3.79 -12.80 0.83
CA TRP A 61 -3.87 -11.66 -0.08
C TRP A 61 -4.45 -12.09 -1.42
N LYS A 62 -5.35 -11.28 -1.97
CA LYS A 62 -5.97 -11.50 -3.27
C LYS A 62 -5.25 -10.72 -4.36
N ALA A 63 -4.95 -11.38 -5.48
CA ALA A 63 -4.34 -10.73 -6.64
C ALA A 63 -5.42 -10.06 -7.51
N ILE A 64 -5.59 -8.75 -7.41
CA ILE A 64 -6.54 -7.98 -8.23
C ILE A 64 -5.80 -7.21 -9.32
N GLU A 65 -6.16 -7.43 -10.57
CA GLU A 65 -5.55 -6.71 -11.69
C GLU A 65 -6.17 -5.32 -11.85
N TYR A 66 -5.31 -4.29 -11.96
CA TYR A 66 -5.74 -2.92 -12.25
C TYR A 66 -5.77 -2.65 -13.76
N ILE A 67 -6.97 -2.38 -14.27
CA ILE A 67 -7.29 -2.13 -15.68
C ILE A 67 -7.47 -0.62 -15.89
N ASN A 68 -6.50 0.02 -16.54
CA ASN A 68 -6.47 1.47 -16.78
C ASN A 68 -6.68 1.86 -18.26
N GLU A 69 -6.95 0.86 -19.10
CA GLU A 69 -7.20 0.98 -20.52
C GLU A 69 -8.44 1.83 -20.78
N GLN A 70 -8.33 2.75 -21.73
CA GLN A 70 -9.41 3.71 -22.04
C GLN A 70 -10.38 3.16 -23.09
N ASN A 71 -9.98 2.17 -23.86
CA ASN A 71 -10.80 1.48 -24.85
C ASN A 71 -11.43 0.22 -24.23
N ALA A 72 -12.72 0.00 -24.45
CA ALA A 72 -13.45 -1.11 -23.83
C ALA A 72 -12.96 -2.49 -24.29
N THR A 73 -12.58 -2.62 -25.56
CA THR A 73 -12.08 -3.87 -26.13
C THR A 73 -10.70 -4.21 -25.57
N GLU A 74 -9.82 -3.22 -25.46
CA GLU A 74 -8.48 -3.39 -24.86
C GLU A 74 -8.59 -3.74 -23.37
N ALA A 75 -9.46 -3.03 -22.64
CA ALA A 75 -9.74 -3.27 -21.24
C ALA A 75 -10.26 -4.70 -21.00
N ASN A 76 -11.20 -5.17 -21.83
CA ASN A 76 -11.70 -6.55 -21.76
C ASN A 76 -10.61 -7.58 -22.05
N SER A 77 -9.82 -7.36 -23.10
CA SER A 77 -8.73 -8.25 -23.50
C SER A 77 -7.71 -8.43 -22.36
N LYS A 78 -7.31 -7.33 -21.73
CA LYS A 78 -6.40 -7.38 -20.58
C LYS A 78 -7.04 -8.04 -19.36
N ALA A 79 -8.28 -7.68 -19.02
CA ALA A 79 -8.99 -8.28 -17.90
C ALA A 79 -9.04 -9.81 -18.02
N LEU A 80 -9.43 -10.34 -19.19
CA LEU A 80 -9.47 -11.78 -19.44
C LEU A 80 -8.08 -12.41 -19.39
N ALA A 81 -7.08 -11.77 -20.01
CA ALA A 81 -5.70 -12.27 -19.98
C ALA A 81 -5.16 -12.39 -18.54
N SER A 82 -5.40 -11.38 -17.70
CA SER A 82 -4.95 -11.39 -16.31
C SER A 82 -5.69 -12.42 -15.46
N LEU A 83 -7.01 -12.56 -15.64
CA LEU A 83 -7.77 -13.62 -14.97
C LEU A 83 -7.28 -15.02 -15.36
N MET A 84 -6.95 -15.24 -16.65
CA MET A 84 -6.35 -16.50 -17.11
C MET A 84 -4.92 -16.72 -16.60
N ALA A 85 -4.21 -15.65 -16.23
CA ALA A 85 -2.86 -15.69 -15.67
C ALA A 85 -2.83 -15.78 -14.13
N GLY A 86 -3.99 -15.91 -13.48
CA GLY A 86 -4.10 -16.12 -12.04
C GLY A 86 -4.52 -14.91 -11.21
N ALA A 87 -4.95 -13.81 -11.83
CA ALA A 87 -5.66 -12.76 -11.11
C ALA A 87 -6.99 -13.30 -10.58
N GLU A 88 -7.34 -12.95 -9.35
CA GLU A 88 -8.55 -13.37 -8.64
C GLU A 88 -9.68 -12.36 -8.76
N GLY A 89 -9.45 -11.25 -9.47
CA GLY A 89 -10.44 -10.22 -9.75
C GLY A 89 -9.82 -9.10 -10.55
N VAL A 90 -10.65 -8.14 -10.96
CA VAL A 90 -10.22 -7.00 -11.77
C VAL A 90 -10.79 -5.71 -11.23
N TRP A 91 -10.03 -4.62 -11.37
CA TRP A 91 -10.43 -3.27 -11.02
C TRP A 91 -10.28 -2.36 -12.23
N PHE A 92 -11.40 -1.91 -12.79
CA PHE A 92 -11.45 -0.90 -13.84
C PHE A 92 -11.37 0.52 -13.27
N GLU A 93 -10.36 1.28 -13.70
CA GLU A 93 -10.21 2.70 -13.38
C GLU A 93 -11.24 3.57 -14.12
N LYS A 94 -11.67 3.12 -15.32
CA LYS A 94 -12.63 3.83 -16.16
C LYS A 94 -14.03 3.26 -16.00
N ILE A 95 -15.01 4.16 -15.95
CA ILE A 95 -16.42 3.82 -16.13
C ILE A 95 -16.74 3.74 -17.62
N PHE A 96 -17.14 2.56 -18.08
CA PHE A 96 -17.70 2.37 -19.42
C PHE A 96 -19.23 2.47 -19.36
N ARG A 97 -19.87 2.97 -20.43
CA ARG A 97 -21.34 3.15 -20.48
C ARG A 97 -21.94 2.56 -21.75
N GLY A 98 -23.19 2.13 -21.67
CA GLY A 98 -23.94 1.55 -22.80
C GLY A 98 -23.21 0.34 -23.40
N ALA A 99 -23.16 0.27 -24.73
CA ALA A 99 -22.49 -0.82 -25.45
C ALA A 99 -21.02 -1.00 -25.03
N ALA A 100 -20.31 0.07 -24.65
CA ALA A 100 -18.93 -0.06 -24.19
C ALA A 100 -18.81 -0.81 -22.85
N ALA A 101 -19.80 -0.68 -21.96
CA ALA A 101 -19.84 -1.44 -20.71
C ALA A 101 -20.02 -2.94 -20.98
N GLU A 102 -20.93 -3.28 -21.89
CA GLU A 102 -21.16 -4.67 -22.32
C GLU A 102 -19.88 -5.28 -22.94
N VAL A 103 -19.15 -4.49 -23.74
CA VAL A 103 -17.87 -4.93 -24.32
C VAL A 103 -16.81 -5.15 -23.24
N ALA A 104 -16.64 -4.20 -22.32
CA ALA A 104 -15.63 -4.27 -21.25
C ALA A 104 -15.82 -5.50 -20.34
N MET A 105 -17.07 -5.86 -20.05
CA MET A 105 -17.44 -6.95 -19.15
C MET A 105 -17.68 -8.28 -19.86
N LYS A 106 -17.57 -8.33 -21.19
CA LYS A 106 -17.91 -9.52 -21.97
C LYS A 106 -17.08 -10.72 -21.52
N SER A 107 -17.76 -11.84 -21.28
CA SER A 107 -17.15 -13.13 -20.89
C SER A 107 -16.44 -13.14 -19.53
N ILE A 108 -16.60 -12.11 -18.70
CA ILE A 108 -16.12 -12.12 -17.31
C ILE A 108 -17.23 -12.70 -16.44
N ASP A 109 -16.96 -13.85 -15.82
CA ASP A 109 -17.88 -14.46 -14.85
C ASP A 109 -17.69 -13.86 -13.46
N GLN A 110 -18.57 -12.93 -13.10
CA GLN A 110 -18.53 -12.22 -11.83
C GLN A 110 -18.87 -13.09 -10.62
N SER A 111 -19.39 -14.30 -10.83
CA SER A 111 -19.61 -15.25 -9.73
C SER A 111 -18.31 -15.87 -9.22
N TYR A 112 -17.25 -15.87 -10.04
CA TYR A 112 -15.93 -16.37 -9.69
C TYR A 112 -14.91 -15.26 -9.49
N ALA A 113 -14.94 -14.21 -10.33
CA ALA A 113 -13.99 -13.11 -10.29
C ALA A 113 -14.70 -11.78 -9.99
N PRO A 114 -14.56 -11.19 -8.78
CA PRO A 114 -15.11 -9.87 -8.49
C PRO A 114 -14.59 -8.81 -9.46
N VAL A 115 -15.50 -7.90 -9.84
CA VAL A 115 -15.23 -6.77 -10.71
C VAL A 115 -15.48 -5.47 -9.96
N PHE A 116 -14.41 -4.71 -9.77
CA PHE A 116 -14.45 -3.39 -9.17
C PHE A 116 -14.41 -2.32 -10.26
N ILE A 117 -15.26 -1.32 -10.18
CA ILE A 117 -15.33 -0.20 -11.13
C ILE A 117 -15.28 1.09 -10.32
N LYS A 118 -14.30 1.94 -10.63
CA LYS A 118 -14.11 3.22 -9.94
C LYS A 118 -15.40 4.05 -9.95
N HIS A 119 -15.80 4.52 -8.77
CA HIS A 119 -17.00 5.31 -8.50
C HIS A 119 -18.34 4.63 -8.86
N GLU A 120 -18.36 3.33 -9.17
CA GLU A 120 -19.60 2.56 -9.33
C GLU A 120 -19.69 1.46 -8.27
N THR A 121 -18.84 0.44 -8.36
CA THR A 121 -18.80 -0.63 -7.36
C THR A 121 -17.68 -0.44 -6.34
N LEU A 122 -16.71 0.43 -6.62
CA LEU A 122 -15.62 0.78 -5.71
C LEU A 122 -15.63 2.29 -5.45
N LEU A 123 -16.15 2.67 -4.28
CA LEU A 123 -16.37 4.06 -3.91
C LEU A 123 -15.14 4.63 -3.20
N ASP A 124 -14.66 5.77 -3.69
CA ASP A 124 -13.56 6.49 -3.05
C ASP A 124 -14.09 7.24 -1.82
N PHE A 125 -13.85 6.69 -0.64
CA PHE A 125 -14.47 7.17 0.58
C PHE A 125 -14.11 8.63 0.85
N PHE A 126 -12.83 9.00 0.76
CA PHE A 126 -12.39 10.39 1.04
C PHE A 126 -12.51 11.34 -0.15
N GLY A 127 -12.89 10.84 -1.34
CA GLY A 127 -12.98 11.61 -2.57
C GLY A 127 -13.78 12.92 -2.44
N PRO A 128 -15.03 12.90 -1.91
CA PRO A 128 -15.82 14.11 -1.70
C PRO A 128 -15.12 15.10 -0.76
N THR A 129 -14.63 14.62 0.38
CA THR A 129 -13.96 15.46 1.38
C THR A 129 -12.74 16.17 0.84
N LEU A 130 -11.92 15.48 0.04
CA LEU A 130 -10.73 16.08 -0.58
C LEU A 130 -11.06 17.05 -1.73
N LYS A 131 -12.23 16.90 -2.35
CA LYS A 131 -12.65 17.73 -3.48
C LYS A 131 -13.28 19.04 -3.01
N ASP A 132 -14.19 19.00 -2.06
CA ASP A 132 -15.00 20.15 -1.66
C ASP A 132 -15.31 20.21 -0.16
N GLY A 133 -14.70 19.35 0.67
CA GLY A 133 -14.92 19.33 2.11
C GLY A 133 -16.21 18.63 2.54
N THR A 134 -16.95 18.02 1.61
CA THR A 134 -18.17 17.25 1.94
C THR A 134 -17.82 16.03 2.79
N GLN A 135 -18.59 15.80 3.85
CA GLN A 135 -18.47 14.60 4.67
C GLN A 135 -18.84 13.36 3.83
N PRO A 136 -18.00 12.32 3.81
CA PRO A 136 -18.29 11.16 3.01
C PRO A 136 -19.37 10.31 3.69
N VAL A 137 -20.25 9.73 2.88
CA VAL A 137 -21.34 8.87 3.34
C VAL A 137 -21.22 7.55 2.62
N SER A 138 -21.36 6.45 3.37
CA SER A 138 -21.41 5.08 2.86
C SER A 138 -22.62 4.37 3.43
N ALA A 139 -23.22 3.48 2.63
CA ALA A 139 -24.26 2.57 3.07
C ALA A 139 -23.66 1.22 3.49
N ASP A 140 -24.42 0.45 4.28
CA ASP A 140 -24.06 -0.92 4.61
C ASP A 140 -23.97 -1.77 3.33
N GLY A 141 -22.82 -2.41 3.12
CA GLY A 141 -22.54 -3.24 1.95
C GLY A 141 -21.76 -2.53 0.84
N ASP A 142 -21.49 -1.23 0.96
CA ASP A 142 -20.62 -0.52 0.01
C ASP A 142 -19.19 -1.07 0.07
N THR A 143 -18.60 -1.32 -1.10
CA THR A 143 -17.16 -1.57 -1.19
C THR A 143 -16.43 -0.23 -1.30
N LEU A 144 -15.67 0.07 -0.26
CA LEU A 144 -14.96 1.34 -0.13
C LEU A 144 -13.48 1.18 -0.48
N LEU A 145 -12.94 2.19 -1.14
CA LEU A 145 -11.51 2.34 -1.40
C LEU A 145 -10.97 3.48 -0.56
N LEU A 146 -9.99 3.15 0.27
CA LEU A 146 -9.21 4.12 1.05
C LEU A 146 -7.95 4.48 0.27
N ARG A 147 -8.02 5.53 -0.56
CA ARG A 147 -6.86 6.02 -1.32
C ARG A 147 -6.01 7.00 -0.50
N GLY A 148 -5.22 6.47 0.44
CA GLY A 148 -4.26 7.27 1.21
C GLY A 148 -3.29 8.06 0.33
N GLU A 149 -2.96 7.55 -0.86
CA GLU A 149 -2.12 8.23 -1.86
C GLU A 149 -2.61 9.65 -2.21
N ARG A 150 -3.92 9.92 -2.19
CA ARG A 150 -4.48 11.23 -2.52
C ARG A 150 -4.11 12.29 -1.48
N LEU A 151 -3.88 11.88 -0.23
CA LEU A 151 -3.34 12.77 0.79
C LEU A 151 -1.89 13.10 0.46
N ARG A 152 -1.08 12.09 0.10
CA ARG A 152 0.33 12.28 -0.29
C ARG A 152 0.49 13.15 -1.53
N GLU A 153 -0.36 12.97 -2.55
CA GLU A 153 -0.41 13.84 -3.74
C GLU A 153 -0.67 15.32 -3.41
N ARG A 154 -1.23 15.59 -2.23
CA ARG A 154 -1.54 16.93 -1.70
C ARG A 154 -0.54 17.40 -0.64
N GLY A 155 0.58 16.70 -0.49
CA GLY A 155 1.68 17.05 0.41
C GLY A 155 1.54 16.50 1.83
N ALA A 156 0.60 15.58 2.07
CA ALA A 156 0.55 14.89 3.35
C ALA A 156 1.76 13.97 3.54
N THR A 157 2.25 13.88 4.77
CA THR A 157 3.31 12.95 5.16
C THR A 157 2.74 11.53 5.36
N VAL A 158 3.61 10.53 5.43
CA VAL A 158 3.21 9.15 5.80
C VAL A 158 2.52 9.11 7.17
N ILE A 159 2.91 10.00 8.10
CA ILE A 159 2.28 10.11 9.43
C ILE A 159 0.83 10.58 9.31
N GLN A 160 0.57 11.51 8.40
CA GLN A 160 -0.77 12.08 8.22
C GLN A 160 -1.71 11.15 7.45
N GLU A 161 -1.17 10.16 6.75
CA GLU A 161 -1.94 9.15 6.02
C GLU A 161 -2.44 8.01 6.90
N VAL A 162 -1.68 7.66 7.94
CA VAL A 162 -1.96 6.56 8.90
C VAL A 162 -2.81 7.06 10.07
#